data_AF-A0A6V2ASU3-F1
#
_entry.id   AF-A0A6V2ASU3-F1
#
_cell.length_a   1.000
_cell.length_b   1.000
_cell.length_c   1.000
_cell.angle_alpha   90.00
_cell.angle_beta   90.00
_cell.angle_gamma   90.00
#
_symmetry.space_group_name_H-M   'P 1'
#
loop_
_entity.id
_entity.type
_entity.pdbx_description
1 polymer ?
#
loop_
_entity_poly.entity_id
_entity_poly.type
_entity_poly.pdbx_seq_one_letter_code
_entity_poly.pdbx_strand_id
1 'polypeptide(L)'
;MSVALDQGILKCISTDTVRAVMRSFVTKEVSPALHRSSYAAANENDDPVRSWLETCTVLSNGVEDLVDDAINRGQSLVFEGVHIIPSRNLIDKWVSAGGVATGCMLKIKDAEAHKMMLRRRGFITGKGDPEEEKIKSFDRIRAIQDDMVRRAEEAQWLLIEQKLDPDPLEMISNNLLGVDLAPLSLPKSETKIDLSFIEEPFAVGASTNGEI
;
A
#
# COMPACT_ATOMS: atom_id res chain seq x y z
N MET A 1 4.36 -4.75 -7.95
CA MET A 1 5.62 -5.35 -7.44
C MET A 1 6.49 -5.94 -8.55
N SER A 2 5.96 -6.67 -9.54
CA SER A 2 6.75 -7.22 -10.67
C SER A 2 7.64 -6.17 -11.34
N VAL A 3 7.07 -5.01 -11.72
CA VAL A 3 7.82 -3.92 -12.35
C VAL A 3 9.04 -3.46 -11.54
N ALA A 4 8.96 -3.40 -10.22
CA ALA A 4 10.09 -2.98 -9.39
C ALA A 4 11.20 -4.04 -9.37
N LEU A 5 10.83 -5.32 -9.23
CA LEU A 5 11.75 -6.45 -9.25
C LEU A 5 12.42 -6.61 -10.61
N ASP A 6 11.68 -6.41 -11.71
CA ASP A 6 12.20 -6.47 -13.08
C ASP A 6 13.25 -5.38 -13.35
N GLN A 7 13.23 -4.29 -12.58
CA GLN A 7 14.26 -3.23 -12.63
C GLN A 7 15.38 -3.41 -11.59
N GLY A 8 15.43 -4.56 -10.90
CA GLY A 8 16.44 -4.85 -9.87
C GLY A 8 16.20 -4.13 -8.55
N ILE A 9 15.00 -3.58 -8.32
CA ILE A 9 14.66 -2.91 -7.06
C ILE A 9 14.08 -3.95 -6.09
N LEU A 10 14.92 -4.38 -5.15
CA LEU A 10 14.59 -5.45 -4.22
C LEU A 10 13.82 -4.96 -2.98
N LYS A 11 13.91 -3.66 -2.64
CA LYS A 11 13.26 -3.08 -1.47
C LYS A 11 11.96 -2.38 -1.89
N CYS A 12 10.83 -3.04 -1.63
CA CYS A 12 9.50 -2.47 -1.76
C CYS A 12 8.86 -2.38 -0.38
N ILE A 13 8.46 -1.17 0.05
CA ILE A 13 7.84 -0.95 1.36
C ILE A 13 6.46 -0.32 1.17
N SER A 14 5.44 -0.88 1.82
CA SER A 14 4.11 -0.29 1.84
C SER A 14 3.94 0.62 3.06
N THR A 15 3.22 1.73 2.89
CA THR A 15 2.82 2.59 4.02
C THR A 15 1.91 1.87 5.01
N ASP A 16 1.16 0.85 4.58
CA ASP A 16 0.38 0.00 5.47
C ASP A 16 1.28 -0.87 6.37
N THR A 17 2.43 -1.33 5.86
CA THR A 17 3.44 -2.05 6.65
C THR A 17 4.03 -1.14 7.72
N VAL A 18 4.44 0.09 7.36
CA VAL A 18 4.93 1.08 8.35
C VAL A 18 3.86 1.33 9.41
N ARG A 19 2.62 1.56 8.97
CA ARG A 19 1.48 1.77 9.88
C ARG A 19 1.22 0.60 10.80
N ALA A 20 1.32 -0.64 10.30
CA ALA A 20 1.13 -1.84 11.10
C ALA A 20 2.19 -1.97 12.20
N VAL A 21 3.46 -1.69 11.87
CA VAL A 21 4.56 -1.65 12.85
C VAL A 21 4.32 -0.54 13.87
N MET A 22 3.95 0.67 13.45
CA MET A 22 3.70 1.76 14.40
C MET A 22 2.52 1.46 15.34
N ARG A 23 1.46 0.81 14.83
CA ARG A 23 0.30 0.38 15.64
C ARG A 23 0.65 -0.61 16.75
N SER A 24 1.72 -1.41 16.63
CA SER A 24 2.10 -2.36 17.68
C SER A 24 2.73 -1.68 18.90
N PHE A 25 3.20 -0.43 18.76
CA PHE A 25 3.86 0.32 19.83
C PHE A 25 3.05 1.54 20.29
N VAL A 26 2.15 2.06 19.47
CA VAL A 26 1.34 3.26 19.77
C VAL A 26 -0.11 2.87 19.92
N THR A 27 -0.72 3.14 21.07
CA THR A 27 -2.13 2.79 21.32
C THR A 27 -3.11 3.74 20.60
N LYS A 28 -4.37 3.33 20.54
CA LYS A 28 -5.44 4.12 19.89
C LYS A 28 -5.71 5.44 20.60
N GLU A 29 -5.52 5.49 21.92
CA GLU A 29 -5.73 6.68 22.75
C GLU A 29 -4.64 7.72 22.48
N VAL A 30 -3.40 7.25 22.23
CA VAL A 30 -2.26 8.12 21.92
C VAL A 30 -2.32 8.62 20.48
N SER A 31 -2.63 7.75 19.51
CA SER A 31 -2.75 8.12 18.11
C SER A 31 -3.96 7.47 17.43
N PRO A 32 -5.15 8.07 17.56
CA PRO A 32 -6.36 7.54 16.92
C PRO A 32 -6.21 7.41 15.40
N ALA A 33 -5.49 8.34 14.77
CA ALA A 33 -5.23 8.38 13.34
C ALA A 33 -4.44 7.17 12.84
N LEU A 34 -3.58 6.55 13.68
CA LEU A 34 -2.93 5.29 13.32
C LEU A 34 -3.94 4.17 13.22
N HIS A 35 -4.95 4.09 14.10
CA HIS A 35 -5.83 2.93 14.22
C HIS A 35 -7.12 3.03 13.38
N ARG A 36 -7.58 4.23 13.04
CA ARG A 36 -8.76 4.45 12.19
C ARG A 36 -8.58 3.83 10.80
N SER A 37 -9.65 3.31 10.17
CA SER A 37 -9.57 2.95 8.74
C SER A 37 -9.29 4.20 7.90
N SER A 38 -8.45 4.10 6.86
CA SER A 38 -8.01 5.26 6.06
C SER A 38 -9.15 6.03 5.39
N TYR A 39 -10.30 5.39 5.19
CA TYR A 39 -11.46 5.99 4.54
C TYR A 39 -12.65 6.19 5.48
N ALA A 40 -12.55 5.74 6.74
CA ALA A 40 -13.64 5.89 7.70
C ALA A 40 -13.68 7.32 8.23
N ALA A 41 -14.88 7.76 8.62
CA ALA A 41 -15.08 9.03 9.30
C ALA A 41 -14.53 9.00 10.72
N ALA A 42 -13.90 10.08 11.15
CA ALA A 42 -13.50 10.28 12.55
C ALA A 42 -14.71 10.55 13.47
N ASN A 43 -15.70 11.26 12.95
CA ASN A 43 -16.95 11.68 13.58
C ASN A 43 -17.95 12.07 12.48
N GLU A 44 -19.18 12.44 12.84
CA GLU A 44 -20.26 12.74 11.87
C GLU A 44 -19.95 13.91 10.92
N ASN A 45 -19.10 14.86 11.31
CA ASN A 45 -18.75 16.05 10.53
C ASN A 45 -17.29 16.00 10.02
N ASP A 46 -16.75 14.79 9.84
CA ASP A 46 -15.35 14.60 9.50
C ASP A 46 -15.05 14.85 8.02
N ASP A 47 -14.13 15.78 7.75
CA ASP A 47 -13.59 16.02 6.41
C ASP A 47 -12.64 14.87 5.99
N PRO A 48 -12.95 14.16 4.87
CA PRO A 48 -12.16 13.00 4.45
C PRO A 48 -10.69 13.30 4.21
N VAL A 49 -10.40 14.44 3.56
CA VAL A 49 -9.05 14.83 3.16
C VAL A 49 -8.22 15.16 4.40
N ARG A 50 -8.75 15.97 5.31
CA ARG A 50 -8.13 16.27 6.60
C ARG A 50 -7.83 14.98 7.37
N SER A 51 -8.79 14.09 7.49
CA SER A 51 -8.62 12.83 8.22
C SER A 51 -7.54 11.93 7.59
N TRP A 52 -7.45 11.90 6.25
CA TRP A 52 -6.37 11.22 5.55
C TRP A 52 -5.00 11.88 5.80
N LEU A 53 -4.92 13.21 5.73
CA LEU A 53 -3.70 13.97 6.02
C LEU A 53 -3.21 13.79 7.45
N GLU A 54 -4.11 13.70 8.43
CA GLU A 54 -3.78 13.37 9.82
C GLU A 54 -3.08 12.01 9.91
N THR A 55 -3.61 10.98 9.24
CA THR A 55 -2.97 9.65 9.19
C THR A 55 -1.61 9.71 8.48
N CYS A 56 -1.50 10.42 7.35
CA CYS A 56 -0.24 10.56 6.63
C CYS A 56 0.83 11.26 7.47
N THR A 57 0.45 12.33 8.18
CA THR A 57 1.35 13.09 9.06
C THR A 57 1.95 12.19 10.13
N VAL A 58 1.17 11.30 10.74
CA VAL A 58 1.70 10.38 11.76
C VAL A 58 2.71 9.39 11.18
N LEU A 59 2.58 9.02 9.91
CA LEU A 59 3.50 8.09 9.24
C LEU A 59 4.73 8.77 8.62
N SER A 60 4.69 10.09 8.43
CA SER A 60 5.68 10.85 7.68
C SER A 60 7.12 10.61 8.15
N ASN A 61 7.39 10.74 9.45
CA ASN A 61 8.73 10.50 10.00
C ASN A 61 9.23 9.08 9.70
N GLY A 62 8.38 8.06 9.86
CA GLY A 62 8.78 6.68 9.57
C GLY A 62 9.06 6.44 8.09
N VAL A 63 8.35 7.12 7.20
CA VAL A 63 8.63 7.09 5.75
C VAL A 63 9.94 7.80 5.45
N GLU A 64 10.16 9.00 6.01
CA GLU A 64 11.37 9.78 5.80
C GLU A 64 12.63 9.07 6.30
N ASP A 65 12.58 8.46 7.49
CA ASP A 65 13.69 7.70 8.07
C ASP A 65 14.08 6.50 7.19
N LEU A 66 13.08 5.81 6.61
CA LEU A 66 13.32 4.68 5.70
C LEU A 66 13.92 5.13 4.36
N VAL A 67 13.53 6.32 3.88
CA VAL A 67 14.14 6.94 2.70
C VAL A 67 15.59 7.33 3.00
N ASP A 68 15.85 7.95 4.14
CA ASP A 68 17.21 8.35 4.57
C ASP A 68 18.12 7.11 4.75
N ASP A 69 17.62 6.02 5.36
CA ASP A 69 18.35 4.75 5.45
C ASP A 69 18.70 4.18 4.07
N ALA A 70 17.75 4.19 3.12
CA ALA A 70 18.00 3.70 1.77
C ALA A 70 19.04 4.53 1.02
N ILE A 71 18.97 5.87 1.13
CA ILE A 71 19.96 6.79 0.58
C ILE A 71 21.34 6.50 1.18
N ASN A 72 21.45 6.43 2.50
CA ASN A 72 22.71 6.20 3.21
C ASN A 72 23.36 4.87 2.85
N ARG A 73 22.55 3.84 2.53
CA ARG A 73 23.04 2.52 2.09
C ARG A 73 23.28 2.42 0.58
N GLY A 74 22.95 3.45 -0.20
CA GLY A 74 23.01 3.40 -1.66
C GLY A 74 22.06 2.35 -2.26
N GLN A 75 20.91 2.10 -1.64
CA GLN A 75 19.95 1.08 -2.06
C GLN A 75 18.77 1.70 -2.81
N SER A 76 18.35 1.06 -3.89
CA SER A 76 17.10 1.42 -4.56
C SER A 76 15.89 1.08 -3.69
N LEU A 77 14.86 1.92 -3.72
CA LEU A 77 13.66 1.79 -2.89
C LEU A 77 12.41 2.13 -3.71
N VAL A 78 11.38 1.29 -3.59
CA VAL A 78 10.00 1.64 -3.97
C VAL A 78 9.18 1.77 -2.70
N PHE A 79 8.54 2.93 -2.53
CA PHE A 79 7.56 3.15 -1.49
C PHE A 79 6.16 3.20 -2.10
N GLU A 80 5.23 2.43 -1.56
CA GLU A 80 3.88 2.30 -2.12
C GLU A 80 2.76 2.43 -1.08
N GLY A 81 1.55 2.65 -1.56
CA GLY A 81 0.35 2.79 -0.76
C GLY A 81 -0.18 4.22 -0.62
N VAL A 82 -1.26 4.34 0.13
CA VAL A 82 -2.14 5.53 0.11
C VAL A 82 -1.76 6.60 1.13
N HIS A 83 -0.81 6.34 2.03
CA HIS A 83 -0.44 7.30 3.08
C HIS A 83 0.84 8.09 2.75
N ILE A 84 1.06 8.35 1.45
CA ILE A 84 2.10 9.26 0.98
C ILE A 84 1.40 10.48 0.41
N ILE A 85 1.70 11.65 0.95
CA ILE A 85 1.19 12.92 0.43
C ILE A 85 2.03 13.27 -0.80
N PRO A 86 1.44 13.38 -2.01
CA PRO A 86 2.20 13.78 -3.19
C PRO A 86 2.83 15.16 -2.96
N SER A 87 4.16 15.21 -3.06
CA SER A 87 4.97 16.40 -2.87
C SER A 87 6.35 16.20 -3.51
N ARG A 88 7.12 17.28 -3.64
CA ARG A 88 8.50 17.23 -4.14
C ARG A 88 9.50 16.80 -3.07
N ASN A 89 9.18 16.89 -1.78
CA ASN A 89 10.13 16.73 -0.68
C ASN A 89 10.98 15.45 -0.76
N LEU A 90 10.36 14.28 -0.87
CA LEU A 90 11.09 13.00 -0.95
C LEU A 90 11.88 12.85 -2.27
N ILE A 91 11.33 13.37 -3.37
CA ILE A 91 11.98 13.33 -4.68
C ILE A 91 13.23 14.20 -4.68
N ASP A 92 13.10 15.45 -4.22
CA ASP A 92 14.18 16.42 -4.15
C ASP A 92 15.26 15.96 -3.17
N LYS A 93 14.87 15.37 -2.03
CA LYS A 93 15.79 14.74 -1.08
C LYS A 93 16.63 13.65 -1.75
N TRP A 94 16.00 12.73 -2.48
CA TRP A 94 16.71 11.66 -3.19
C TRP A 94 17.63 12.17 -4.31
N VAL A 95 17.15 13.15 -5.08
CA VAL A 95 17.93 13.78 -6.17
C VAL A 95 19.12 14.56 -5.62
N SER A 96 18.94 15.27 -4.51
CA SER A 96 20.01 16.03 -3.85
C SER A 96 21.13 15.11 -3.31
N ALA A 97 20.79 13.85 -3.00
CA ALA A 97 21.77 12.82 -2.64
C ALA A 97 22.48 12.19 -3.86
N GLY A 98 22.23 12.69 -5.08
CA GLY A 98 22.84 12.20 -6.31
C GLY A 98 22.08 11.06 -7.00
N GLY A 99 20.90 10.69 -6.50
CA GLY A 99 20.05 9.66 -7.11
C GLY A 99 19.09 10.19 -8.18
N VAL A 100 18.27 9.29 -8.71
CA VAL A 100 17.14 9.61 -9.59
C VAL A 100 15.86 9.13 -8.92
N ALA A 101 14.84 9.99 -8.88
CA ALA A 101 13.55 9.67 -8.27
C ALA A 101 12.39 10.21 -9.11
N THR A 102 11.26 9.50 -9.04
CA THR A 102 9.99 9.93 -9.65
C THR A 102 8.84 9.58 -8.71
N GLY A 103 7.88 10.49 -8.62
CA GLY A 103 6.58 10.21 -8.01
C GLY A 103 5.63 9.64 -9.05
N CYS A 104 4.78 8.69 -8.64
CA CYS A 104 3.75 8.12 -9.49
C CYS A 104 2.45 7.99 -8.70
N MET A 105 1.35 8.44 -9.28
CA MET A 105 0.02 8.28 -8.74
C MET A 105 -0.84 7.52 -9.74
N LEU A 106 -1.39 6.40 -9.28
CA LEU A 106 -2.46 5.70 -9.99
C LEU A 106 -3.79 6.38 -9.69
N LYS A 107 -4.60 6.62 -10.71
CA LYS A 107 -5.94 7.16 -10.56
C LYS A 107 -6.96 6.38 -11.36
N ILE A 108 -8.20 6.38 -10.90
CA ILE A 108 -9.33 5.82 -11.61
C ILE A 108 -10.35 6.96 -11.83
N LYS A 109 -10.60 7.31 -13.08
CA LYS A 109 -11.57 8.35 -13.45
C LYS A 109 -13.00 7.85 -13.29
N ASP A 110 -13.28 6.65 -13.79
CA ASP A 110 -14.62 6.09 -13.79
C ASP A 110 -15.01 5.56 -12.40
N ALA A 111 -16.11 6.08 -11.85
CA ALA A 111 -16.54 5.77 -10.51
C ALA A 111 -16.99 4.31 -10.36
N GLU A 112 -17.66 3.76 -11.37
CA GLU A 112 -18.18 2.39 -11.32
C GLU A 112 -17.06 1.37 -11.50
N ALA A 113 -16.09 1.64 -12.39
CA ALA A 113 -14.87 0.87 -12.51
C ALA A 113 -14.08 0.85 -11.20
N HIS A 114 -13.99 1.99 -10.49
CA HIS A 114 -13.34 2.04 -9.18
C HIS A 114 -14.07 1.17 -8.15
N LYS A 115 -15.40 1.27 -8.05
CA LYS A 115 -16.19 0.39 -7.17
C LYS A 115 -15.99 -1.08 -7.52
N MET A 116 -15.97 -1.43 -8.81
CA MET A 116 -15.72 -2.79 -9.27
C MET A 116 -14.32 -3.28 -8.86
N MET A 117 -13.28 -2.44 -8.96
CA MET A 117 -11.94 -2.80 -8.48
C MET A 117 -11.91 -3.05 -6.96
N LEU A 118 -12.64 -2.24 -6.17
CA LEU A 118 -12.76 -2.45 -4.72
C LEU A 118 -13.43 -3.80 -4.40
N ARG A 119 -14.55 -4.11 -5.07
CA ARG A 119 -15.24 -5.41 -4.92
C ARG A 119 -14.33 -6.58 -5.31
N ARG A 120 -13.65 -6.48 -6.45
CA ARG A 120 -12.71 -7.49 -6.94
C ARG A 120 -11.59 -7.74 -5.94
N ARG A 121 -11.00 -6.68 -5.37
CA ARG A 121 -10.01 -6.79 -4.30
C ARG A 121 -10.58 -7.52 -3.08
N GLY A 122 -11.82 -7.20 -2.68
CA GLY A 122 -12.49 -7.84 -1.55
C GLY A 122 -12.67 -9.33 -1.76
N PHE A 123 -13.09 -9.72 -2.96
CA PHE A 123 -13.22 -11.12 -3.36
C PHE A 123 -11.87 -11.85 -3.32
N ILE A 124 -10.84 -11.33 -4.00
CA ILE A 124 -9.52 -11.96 -4.08
C ILE A 124 -8.86 -12.11 -2.71
N THR A 125 -9.04 -11.12 -1.83
CA THR A 125 -8.39 -11.10 -0.51
C THR A 125 -9.23 -11.77 0.59
N GLY A 126 -10.42 -12.28 0.28
CA GLY A 126 -11.36 -12.80 1.28
C GLY A 126 -11.89 -11.73 2.24
N LYS A 127 -11.82 -10.45 1.86
CA LYS A 127 -12.25 -9.28 2.64
C LYS A 127 -13.45 -8.59 1.98
N GLY A 128 -14.46 -9.37 1.59
CA GLY A 128 -15.70 -8.86 0.98
C GLY A 128 -16.39 -7.79 1.84
N ASP A 129 -16.75 -8.12 3.08
CA ASP A 129 -17.48 -7.20 3.95
C ASP A 129 -16.73 -5.88 4.21
N PRO A 130 -15.41 -5.88 4.52
CA PRO A 130 -14.64 -4.64 4.64
C PRO A 130 -14.58 -3.76 3.38
N GLU A 131 -14.60 -4.36 2.18
CA GLU A 131 -14.62 -3.58 0.93
C GLU A 131 -16.02 -3.05 0.62
N GLU A 132 -17.10 -3.76 0.96
CA GLU A 132 -18.46 -3.23 0.86
C GLU A 132 -18.70 -2.05 1.82
N GLU A 133 -18.14 -2.07 3.03
CA GLU A 133 -18.16 -0.90 3.92
C GLU A 133 -17.42 0.32 3.33
N LYS A 134 -16.33 0.09 2.58
CA LYS A 134 -15.64 1.17 1.85
C LYS A 134 -16.50 1.72 0.72
N ILE A 135 -17.27 0.87 0.04
CA ILE A 135 -18.19 1.28 -1.02
C ILE A 135 -19.32 2.15 -0.45
N LYS A 136 -19.81 1.86 0.76
CA LYS A 136 -20.74 2.77 1.47
C LYS A 136 -20.13 4.15 1.73
N SER A 137 -18.81 4.22 1.88
CA SER A 137 -18.03 5.45 2.09
C SER A 137 -17.34 5.95 0.82
N PHE A 138 -17.81 5.58 -0.37
CA PHE A 138 -17.10 5.81 -1.62
C PHE A 138 -16.82 7.29 -1.92
N ASP A 139 -17.73 8.19 -1.56
CA ASP A 139 -17.53 9.64 -1.75
C ASP A 139 -16.30 10.16 -0.98
N ARG A 140 -16.01 9.56 0.17
CA ARG A 140 -14.80 9.87 0.95
C ARG A 140 -13.54 9.44 0.22
N ILE A 141 -13.57 8.26 -0.40
CA ILE A 141 -12.46 7.74 -1.23
C ILE A 141 -12.24 8.65 -2.43
N ARG A 142 -13.32 9.10 -3.08
CA ARG A 142 -13.26 10.05 -4.20
C ARG A 142 -12.66 11.39 -3.78
N ALA A 143 -13.12 11.97 -2.68
CA ALA A 143 -12.58 13.22 -2.16
C ALA A 143 -11.06 13.14 -1.88
N ILE A 144 -10.61 12.03 -1.28
CA ILE A 144 -9.18 11.78 -1.04
C ILE A 144 -8.42 11.63 -2.37
N GLN A 145 -8.94 10.85 -3.32
CA GLN A 145 -8.30 10.69 -4.63
C GLN A 145 -8.20 12.04 -5.36
N ASP A 146 -9.24 12.85 -5.34
CA ASP A 146 -9.26 14.14 -6.04
C ASP A 146 -8.22 15.11 -5.42
N ASP A 147 -8.06 15.13 -4.09
CA ASP A 147 -6.99 15.91 -3.43
C ASP A 147 -5.60 15.34 -3.74
N MET A 148 -5.43 14.02 -3.76
CA MET A 148 -4.17 13.38 -4.16
C MET A 148 -3.80 13.72 -5.61
N VAL A 149 -4.76 13.72 -6.55
CA VAL A 149 -4.52 14.08 -7.95
C VAL A 149 -4.04 15.52 -8.04
N ARG A 150 -4.75 16.46 -7.39
CA ARG A 150 -4.36 17.87 -7.37
C ARG A 150 -2.93 18.07 -6.86
N ARG A 151 -2.58 17.43 -5.74
CA ARG A 151 -1.22 17.50 -5.18
C ARG A 151 -0.17 16.85 -6.07
N ALA A 152 -0.52 15.74 -6.73
CA ALA A 152 0.37 15.05 -7.65
C ALA A 152 0.66 15.91 -8.89
N GLU A 153 -0.33 16.64 -9.41
CA GLU A 153 -0.14 17.61 -10.49
C GLU A 153 0.78 18.76 -10.06
N GLU A 154 0.52 19.35 -8.88
CA GLU A 154 1.36 20.40 -8.28
C GLU A 154 2.81 19.94 -8.06
N ALA A 155 3.00 18.69 -7.63
CA ALA A 155 4.30 18.09 -7.39
C ALA A 155 4.96 17.48 -8.64
N GLN A 156 4.30 17.56 -9.80
CA GLN A 156 4.75 16.98 -11.07
C GLN A 156 5.01 15.46 -11.00
N TRP A 157 4.18 14.74 -10.24
CA TRP A 157 4.16 13.28 -10.25
C TRP A 157 3.53 12.75 -11.54
N LEU A 158 3.95 11.57 -11.98
CA LEU A 158 3.33 10.88 -13.10
C LEU A 158 1.91 10.45 -12.72
N LEU A 159 0.91 10.91 -13.46
CA LEU A 159 -0.47 10.44 -13.32
C LEU A 159 -0.74 9.31 -14.30
N ILE A 160 -1.03 8.11 -13.78
CA ILE A 160 -1.33 6.93 -14.58
C ILE A 160 -2.78 6.52 -14.36
N GLU A 161 -3.54 6.43 -15.45
CA GLU A 161 -4.89 5.86 -15.39
C GLU A 161 -4.79 4.36 -15.14
N GLN A 162 -5.37 3.90 -14.05
CA GLN A 162 -5.47 2.48 -13.77
C GLN A 162 -6.59 1.89 -14.61
N LYS A 163 -6.22 1.12 -15.63
CA LYS A 163 -7.17 0.38 -16.46
C LYS A 163 -7.51 -0.95 -15.80
N LEU A 164 -8.79 -1.32 -15.85
CA LEU A 164 -9.21 -2.70 -15.78
C LEU A 164 -8.95 -3.30 -17.17
N ASP A 165 -7.79 -3.92 -17.37
CA ASP A 165 -7.74 -4.99 -18.35
C ASP A 165 -8.23 -6.23 -17.59
N PRO A 166 -9.47 -6.71 -17.86
CA PRO A 166 -9.97 -7.90 -17.18
C PRO A 166 -9.03 -9.05 -17.55
N ASP A 167 -8.63 -9.82 -16.54
CA ASP A 167 -7.84 -11.02 -16.78
C ASP A 167 -8.71 -11.95 -17.64
N PRO A 168 -8.21 -12.49 -18.77
CA PRO A 168 -8.98 -13.43 -19.58
C PRO A 168 -9.58 -14.59 -18.76
N LEU A 169 -8.89 -15.05 -17.72
CA LEU A 169 -9.40 -16.08 -16.81
C LEU A 169 -10.57 -15.58 -15.95
N GLU A 170 -10.55 -14.31 -15.57
CA GLU A 170 -11.65 -13.67 -14.86
C GLU A 170 -12.86 -13.42 -15.78
N MET A 171 -12.62 -13.05 -17.05
CA MET A 171 -13.69 -12.98 -18.05
C MET A 171 -14.37 -14.34 -18.22
N ILE A 172 -13.58 -15.41 -18.29
CA ILE A 172 -14.07 -16.78 -18.38
C ILE A 172 -14.84 -17.15 -17.11
N SER A 173 -14.32 -16.84 -15.92
CA SER A 173 -14.99 -17.09 -14.63
C SER A 173 -16.36 -16.40 -14.54
N ASN A 174 -16.43 -15.11 -14.87
CA ASN A 174 -17.68 -14.33 -14.84
C ASN A 174 -18.71 -14.87 -15.84
N ASN A 175 -18.26 -15.35 -17.00
CA ASN A 175 -19.13 -15.91 -18.04
C ASN A 175 -19.63 -17.32 -17.68
N LEU A 176 -18.75 -18.19 -17.15
CA LEU A 176 -19.08 -19.56 -16.77
C LEU A 176 -19.98 -19.65 -15.53
N LEU A 177 -19.83 -18.72 -14.59
CA LEU A 177 -20.61 -18.73 -13.35
C LEU A 177 -21.98 -18.05 -13.52
N GLY A 178 -22.23 -17.31 -14.62
CA GLY A 178 -23.51 -16.66 -14.90
C GLY A 178 -23.94 -15.65 -13.83
N VAL A 179 -23.00 -15.10 -13.06
CA VAL A 179 -23.27 -14.19 -11.94
C VAL A 179 -22.84 -12.79 -12.32
N ASP A 180 -23.79 -11.86 -12.42
CA ASP A 180 -23.51 -10.46 -12.06
C ASP A 180 -23.31 -10.48 -10.54
N LEU A 181 -22.05 -10.43 -10.08
CA LEU A 181 -21.64 -10.81 -8.70
C LEU A 181 -22.34 -9.96 -7.62
N ALA A 182 -23.54 -10.39 -7.22
CA ALA A 182 -23.97 -10.44 -5.83
C ALA A 182 -23.56 -11.81 -5.22
N PRO A 183 -23.27 -11.88 -3.91
CA PRO A 183 -22.23 -12.77 -3.40
C PRO A 183 -22.69 -14.22 -3.21
N LEU A 184 -21.96 -15.17 -3.81
CA LEU A 184 -21.90 -16.53 -3.31
C LEU A 184 -20.94 -16.58 -2.11
N SER A 185 -21.48 -16.87 -0.94
CA SER A 185 -20.71 -17.30 0.22
C SER A 185 -20.11 -18.69 -0.06
N LEU A 186 -18.80 -18.76 -0.24
CA LEU A 186 -18.01 -20.00 -0.21
C LEU A 186 -17.20 -20.07 1.08
N PRO A 187 -16.95 -21.28 1.62
CA PRO A 187 -16.68 -21.49 3.04
C PRO A 187 -15.36 -20.86 3.50
N LYS A 188 -15.36 -20.44 4.77
CA LYS A 188 -14.17 -19.94 5.47
C LYS A 188 -13.02 -20.93 5.32
N SER A 189 -11.99 -20.54 4.58
CA SER A 189 -10.69 -21.20 4.60
C SER A 189 -10.10 -21.04 6.00
N GLU A 190 -10.11 -22.11 6.79
CA GLU A 190 -9.23 -22.24 7.96
C GLU A 190 -7.79 -22.35 7.45
N THR A 191 -7.11 -21.21 7.32
CA THR A 191 -5.66 -21.23 7.15
C THR A 191 -5.04 -21.58 8.50
N LYS A 192 -4.69 -22.87 8.68
CA LYS A 192 -3.67 -23.26 9.66
C LYS A 192 -2.32 -22.69 9.21
N ILE A 193 -1.74 -21.84 10.03
CA ILE A 193 -0.33 -21.48 9.96
C ILE A 193 0.44 -22.68 10.48
N ASP A 194 1.27 -23.31 9.65
CA ASP A 194 2.32 -24.23 10.09
C ASP A 194 3.62 -23.43 10.23
N LEU A 195 4.03 -23.20 11.48
CA LEU A 195 5.31 -22.61 11.84
C LEU A 195 6.27 -23.74 12.22
N SER A 196 6.62 -24.58 11.25
CA SER A 196 7.74 -25.51 11.40
C SER A 196 9.03 -24.79 10.98
N PHE A 197 9.74 -24.25 11.98
CA PHE A 197 11.20 -24.18 12.09
C PHE A 197 12.00 -24.06 10.78
N ILE A 198 12.47 -22.85 10.48
CA ILE A 198 13.75 -22.71 9.78
C ILE A 198 14.79 -22.45 10.87
N GLU A 199 15.41 -23.54 11.35
CA GLU A 199 16.70 -23.47 12.01
C GLU A 199 17.78 -23.17 10.95
N GLU A 200 18.71 -22.31 11.34
CA GLU A 200 20.01 -22.07 10.72
C GLU A 200 20.74 -23.37 10.35
N PRO A 201 21.65 -23.32 9.37
CA PRO A 201 23.03 -23.63 9.74
C PRO A 201 24.02 -22.55 9.29
N PHE A 202 24.57 -21.85 10.27
CA PHE A 202 25.91 -21.28 10.21
C PHE A 202 26.92 -22.39 9.86
N ALA A 203 27.41 -22.38 8.61
CA ALA A 203 28.68 -23.03 8.29
C ALA A 203 29.81 -22.01 8.52
N VAL A 204 30.35 -21.98 9.74
CA VAL A 204 31.62 -21.32 10.03
C VAL A 204 32.75 -22.25 9.57
N GLY A 205 33.34 -21.93 8.42
CA GLY A 205 34.62 -22.48 8.00
C GLY A 205 35.73 -21.88 8.85
N ALA A 206 36.09 -22.54 9.96
CA ALA A 206 37.35 -22.28 10.65
C ALA A 206 38.48 -23.03 9.91
N SER A 207 39.27 -22.28 9.14
CA SER A 207 40.61 -22.70 8.75
C SER A 207 41.54 -22.47 9.93
N THR A 208 41.96 -23.55 10.60
CA THR A 208 43.17 -23.57 11.42
C THR A 208 44.17 -24.46 10.72
N ASN A 209 45.12 -23.86 10.01
CA ASN A 209 46.40 -24.51 9.74
C ASN A 209 47.22 -24.45 11.04
N GLY A 210 47.63 -25.62 11.50
CA GLY A 210 48.67 -25.77 12.52
C GLY A 210 50.08 -25.61 11.94
N GLU A 211 51.04 -25.93 12.81
CA GLU A 211 52.50 -25.94 12.64
C GLU A 211 53.14 -24.55 12.88
N ILE A 212 54.07 -24.35 13.83
CA ILE A 212 55.01 -25.20 14.58
C ILE A 212 55.22 -24.58 15.97
#